data_AF-A0A9E3CXM3-F1
#
_entry.id   AF-A0A9E3CXM3-F1
#
_cell.length_a   1.000
_cell.length_b   1.000
_cell.length_c   1.000
_cell.angle_alpha   90.00
_cell.angle_beta   90.00
_cell.angle_gamma   90.00
#
_symmetry.space_group_name_H-M   'P 1'
#
loop_
_entity.id
_entity.type
_entity.pdbx_description
1 polymer ?
#
loop_
_entity_poly.entity_id
_entity_poly.type
_entity_poly.pdbx_seq_one_letter_code
_entity_poly.pdbx_strand_id
1 'polypeptide(L)'
;LVPTTNFVLMWKSGESGSSFDSNLREITLITKDAFEPLLPLSVVVHIDYRKAPLVVQRFGNVKQLVEQTLDPMVSSYFKNVSQTRTFIELIQSRSELQAGASHDMRERFLAYSLEFQEVLIGTPRPQSGDSRIETIMAQLRDRQIAREQVETFAQKEIAANKQRELNEAEKRAEKQSELTGSLVDISIKENQGAASVKAAEKRRQEIEALAQAEAFRQEREGQGRAAAIRSIGEAEGAAIRAKSEALEGEGADKQLTQTVMLRLAEAFEAARVPLVPQIQLGQGGGEGGNAIATLLGLMTALKARELAETK
;
A
#
# COMPACT_ATOMS: atom_id res chain seq x y z
N LEU A 1 60.89 57.05 -5.67
CA LEU A 1 60.59 56.37 -4.40
C LEU A 1 60.37 54.89 -4.72
N VAL A 2 61.06 53.96 -4.05
CA VAL A 2 60.85 52.52 -4.26
C VAL A 2 59.79 52.05 -3.27
N PRO A 3 58.66 51.46 -3.71
CA PRO A 3 57.68 50.89 -2.81
C PRO A 3 58.30 49.67 -2.11
N THR A 4 58.43 49.75 -0.78
CA THR A 4 58.82 48.63 0.08
C THR A 4 57.60 47.93 0.67
N THR A 5 56.46 48.02 -0.01
CA THR A 5 55.21 47.32 0.30
C THR A 5 54.81 46.52 -0.92
N ASN A 6 53.91 45.56 -0.77
CA ASN A 6 53.41 44.78 -1.90
C ASN A 6 52.74 45.74 -2.90
N PHE A 7 53.09 45.60 -4.18
CA PHE A 7 52.42 46.30 -5.27
C PHE A 7 52.02 45.31 -6.36
N VAL A 8 50.91 45.62 -7.00
CA VAL A 8 50.31 44.78 -8.05
C VAL A 8 50.65 45.41 -9.40
N LEU A 9 51.11 44.56 -10.32
CA LEU A 9 51.31 44.90 -11.72
C LEU A 9 50.24 44.21 -12.54
N MET A 10 49.43 44.99 -13.26
CA MET A 10 48.34 44.48 -14.10
C MET A 10 48.69 44.61 -15.58
N TRP A 11 48.76 43.49 -16.30
CA TRP A 11 48.84 43.46 -17.76
C TRP A 11 47.43 43.42 -18.34
N LYS A 12 46.70 44.50 -18.14
CA LYS A 12 45.33 44.66 -18.61
C LYS A 12 45.12 46.09 -19.12
N SER A 13 44.55 46.22 -20.32
CA SER A 13 44.27 47.54 -20.88
C SER A 13 43.14 48.22 -20.09
N GLY A 14 43.37 49.43 -19.58
CA GLY A 14 42.35 50.28 -18.95
C GLY A 14 42.17 50.07 -17.43
N GLU A 15 42.87 49.13 -16.80
CA GLU A 15 42.90 48.95 -15.36
C GLU A 15 44.35 49.01 -14.85
N SER A 16 44.61 49.89 -13.89
CA SER A 16 45.92 50.05 -13.24
C SER A 16 45.81 49.72 -11.76
N GLY A 17 46.56 48.71 -11.32
CA GLY A 17 46.65 48.32 -9.92
C GLY A 17 47.69 49.14 -9.14
N SER A 18 48.61 49.80 -9.86
CA SER A 18 49.63 50.67 -9.26
C SER A 18 50.00 51.84 -10.19
N SER A 19 50.81 52.79 -9.72
CA SER A 19 51.32 53.87 -10.59
C SER A 19 52.35 53.39 -11.62
N PHE A 20 52.76 52.11 -11.58
CA PHE A 20 53.87 51.56 -12.36
C PHE A 20 53.41 50.71 -13.55
N ASP A 21 52.12 50.40 -13.66
CA ASP A 21 51.56 49.54 -14.72
C ASP A 21 50.78 50.31 -15.80
N SER A 22 50.85 51.64 -15.82
CA SER A 22 50.10 52.50 -16.75
C SER A 22 50.33 52.20 -18.25
N ASN A 23 51.49 51.61 -18.57
CA ASN A 23 51.90 51.27 -19.93
C ASN A 23 51.78 49.77 -20.25
N LEU A 24 51.42 48.94 -19.27
CA LEU A 24 51.29 47.50 -19.46
C LEU A 24 50.02 47.18 -20.25
N ARG A 25 50.14 46.27 -21.21
CA ARG A 25 49.04 45.81 -22.06
C ARG A 25 48.87 44.31 -21.92
N GLU A 26 47.71 43.81 -22.32
CA GLU A 26 47.45 42.37 -22.37
C GLU A 26 48.45 41.68 -23.31
N ILE A 27 48.86 40.47 -22.93
CA ILE A 27 49.90 39.75 -23.66
C ILE A 27 49.24 38.98 -24.80
N THR A 28 49.62 39.31 -26.04
CA THR A 28 49.26 38.52 -27.22
C THR A 28 50.00 37.18 -27.18
N LEU A 29 49.26 36.10 -27.05
CA LEU A 29 49.79 34.74 -27.10
C LEU A 29 49.70 34.18 -28.51
N ILE A 30 50.48 33.14 -28.78
CA ILE A 30 50.30 32.28 -29.95
C ILE A 30 50.28 30.86 -29.42
N THR A 31 49.17 30.16 -29.63
CA THR A 31 48.99 28.79 -29.16
C THR A 31 49.48 27.77 -30.19
N LYS A 32 49.64 26.51 -29.78
CA LYS A 32 50.04 25.41 -30.67
C LYS A 32 49.11 25.22 -31.87
N ASP A 33 47.83 25.52 -31.68
CA ASP A 33 46.75 25.47 -32.68
C ASP A 33 46.57 26.81 -33.44
N ALA A 34 47.56 27.71 -33.35
CA ALA A 34 47.63 28.98 -34.08
C ALA A 34 46.50 29.97 -33.76
N PHE A 35 45.93 29.90 -32.55
CA PHE A 35 45.07 30.97 -32.03
C PHE A 35 45.93 32.05 -31.37
N GLU A 36 45.45 33.29 -31.45
CA GLU A 36 46.15 34.45 -30.91
C GLU A 36 45.35 35.16 -29.81
N PRO A 37 45.07 34.51 -28.67
CA PRO A 37 44.29 35.15 -27.61
C PRO A 37 45.11 36.21 -26.87
N LEU A 38 44.39 37.15 -26.26
CA LEU A 38 44.92 38.14 -25.32
C LEU A 38 44.82 37.57 -23.91
N LEU A 39 45.95 37.47 -23.21
CA LEU A 39 46.00 37.00 -21.82
C LEU A 39 46.12 38.18 -20.86
N PRO A 40 45.07 38.50 -20.09
CA PRO A 40 45.18 39.41 -18.96
C PRO A 40 45.86 38.68 -17.80
N LEU A 41 46.80 39.35 -17.12
CA LEU A 41 47.46 38.78 -15.94
C LEU A 41 47.77 39.84 -14.88
N SER A 42 47.89 39.40 -13.64
CA SER A 42 48.24 40.25 -12.51
C SER A 42 49.34 39.59 -11.69
N VAL A 43 50.40 40.33 -11.40
CA VAL A 43 51.54 39.83 -10.63
C VAL A 43 51.69 40.68 -9.38
N VAL A 44 51.82 40.03 -8.23
CA VAL A 44 52.08 40.68 -6.96
C VAL A 44 53.54 40.54 -6.59
N VAL A 45 54.21 41.67 -6.42
CA VAL A 45 55.66 41.73 -6.17
C VAL A 45 55.93 42.63 -4.97
N HIS A 46 57.00 42.29 -4.25
CA HIS A 46 57.54 43.09 -3.16
C HIS A 46 59.03 43.33 -3.36
N ILE A 47 59.50 44.50 -2.93
CA ILE A 47 60.93 44.83 -2.88
C ILE A 47 61.29 45.04 -1.41
N ASP A 48 62.12 44.15 -0.87
CA ASP A 48 62.66 44.30 0.48
C ASP A 48 63.45 45.62 0.58
N TYR A 49 63.25 46.37 1.66
CA TYR A 49 63.97 47.61 1.96
C TYR A 49 65.49 47.45 1.87
N ARG A 50 66.02 46.27 2.23
CA ARG A 50 67.47 45.99 2.15
C ARG A 50 67.99 45.89 0.72
N LYS A 51 67.13 45.44 -0.21
CA LYS A 51 67.45 45.22 -1.62
C LYS A 51 67.08 46.42 -2.50
N ALA A 52 66.25 47.33 -2.01
CA ALA A 52 65.81 48.52 -2.74
C ALA A 52 66.96 49.36 -3.36
N PRO A 53 68.10 49.61 -2.68
CA PRO A 53 69.22 50.35 -3.29
C PRO A 53 69.83 49.64 -4.50
N LEU A 54 69.88 48.30 -4.49
CA LEU A 54 70.43 47.50 -5.60
C LEU A 54 69.55 47.59 -6.84
N VAL A 55 68.23 47.58 -6.65
CA VAL A 55 67.25 47.73 -7.73
C VAL A 55 67.38 49.11 -8.38
N VAL A 56 67.49 50.18 -7.57
CA VAL A 56 67.69 51.55 -8.05
C VAL A 56 69.02 51.70 -8.77
N GLN A 57 70.09 51.09 -8.26
CA GLN A 57 71.40 51.14 -8.91
C GLN A 57 71.39 50.49 -10.30
N ARG A 58 70.69 49.34 -10.45
CA ARG A 58 70.69 48.58 -11.71
C ARG A 58 69.74 49.18 -12.75
N PHE A 59 68.60 49.71 -12.32
CA PHE A 59 67.50 50.10 -13.23
C PHE A 59 67.13 51.58 -13.18
N GLY A 60 67.72 52.36 -12.29
CA GLY A 60 67.38 53.77 -12.06
C GLY A 60 66.06 53.93 -11.30
N ASN A 61 64.95 53.48 -11.87
CA ASN A 61 63.62 53.58 -11.26
C ASN A 61 62.79 52.30 -11.45
N VAL A 62 61.82 52.08 -10.56
CA VAL A 62 60.93 50.90 -10.59
C VAL A 62 60.09 50.86 -11.86
N LYS A 63 59.70 52.03 -12.39
CA LYS A 63 59.03 52.10 -13.69
C LYS A 63 59.88 51.52 -14.83
N GLN A 64 61.17 51.86 -14.87
CA GLN A 64 62.10 51.33 -15.88
C GLN A 64 62.35 49.83 -15.69
N LEU A 65 62.45 49.36 -14.44
CA LEU A 65 62.49 47.92 -14.14
C LEU A 65 61.27 47.21 -14.73
N VAL A 66 60.06 47.71 -14.48
CA VAL A 66 58.81 47.10 -14.96
C VAL A 66 58.78 47.06 -16.49
N GLU A 67 59.00 48.19 -17.15
CA GLU A 67 58.89 48.32 -18.60
C GLU A 67 60.02 47.62 -19.37
N GLN A 68 61.26 47.69 -18.88
CA GLN A 68 62.42 47.20 -19.64
C GLN A 68 62.77 45.75 -19.32
N THR A 69 62.38 45.22 -18.15
CA THR A 69 62.77 43.86 -17.74
C THR A 69 61.60 42.97 -17.39
N LEU A 70 60.67 43.42 -16.54
CA LEU A 70 59.57 42.55 -16.12
C LEU A 70 58.62 42.27 -17.27
N ASP A 71 58.19 43.30 -18.00
CA ASP A 71 57.26 43.12 -19.12
C ASP A 71 57.80 42.17 -20.21
N PRO A 72 59.03 42.34 -20.75
CA PRO A 72 59.60 41.38 -21.69
C PRO A 72 59.76 39.97 -21.10
N MET A 73 60.14 39.84 -19.82
CA MET A 73 60.35 38.55 -19.18
C MET A 73 59.04 37.78 -19.02
N VAL A 74 58.01 38.43 -18.44
CA VAL A 74 56.68 37.83 -18.26
C VAL A 74 56.05 37.50 -19.61
N SER A 75 56.13 38.43 -20.57
CA SER A 75 55.66 38.20 -21.94
C SER A 75 56.34 37.01 -22.61
N SER A 76 57.66 36.89 -22.50
CA SER A 76 58.39 35.76 -23.09
C SER A 76 58.00 34.44 -22.43
N TYR A 77 57.85 34.40 -21.11
CA TYR A 77 57.45 33.19 -20.39
C TYR A 77 56.09 32.67 -20.88
N PHE A 78 55.07 33.52 -20.87
CA PHE A 78 53.73 33.10 -21.27
C PHE A 78 53.62 32.79 -22.78
N LYS A 79 54.39 33.47 -23.64
CA LYS A 79 54.49 33.12 -25.06
C LYS A 79 55.11 31.73 -25.28
N ASN A 80 56.17 31.39 -24.55
CA ASN A 80 56.78 30.07 -24.66
C ASN A 80 55.85 28.97 -24.15
N VAL A 81 55.17 29.21 -23.03
CA VAL A 81 54.18 28.28 -22.48
C VAL A 81 53.01 28.09 -23.43
N SER A 82 52.48 29.17 -24.02
CA SER A 82 51.35 29.10 -24.96
C SER A 82 51.69 28.33 -26.23
N GLN A 83 52.91 28.46 -26.75
CA GLN A 83 53.33 27.74 -27.96
C GLN A 83 53.35 26.21 -27.80
N THR A 84 53.48 25.71 -26.57
CA THR A 84 53.51 24.26 -26.29
C THR A 84 52.12 23.64 -26.10
N ARG A 85 51.08 24.46 -25.85
CA ARG A 85 49.74 24.01 -25.47
C ARG A 85 48.68 24.48 -26.46
N THR A 86 47.58 23.74 -26.56
CA THR A 86 46.41 24.20 -27.32
C THR A 86 45.65 25.27 -26.54
N PHE A 87 44.83 26.06 -27.24
CA PHE A 87 44.00 27.08 -26.59
C PHE A 87 43.07 26.49 -25.51
N ILE A 88 42.51 25.31 -25.76
CA ILE A 88 41.62 24.62 -24.83
C ILE A 88 42.38 24.17 -23.58
N GLU A 89 43.58 23.61 -23.74
CA GLU A 89 44.45 23.20 -22.63
C GLU A 89 44.84 24.38 -21.73
N LEU A 90 45.06 25.57 -22.32
CA LEU A 90 45.36 26.78 -21.53
C LEU A 90 44.21 27.17 -20.58
N ILE A 91 42.96 26.91 -20.99
CA ILE A 91 41.78 27.23 -20.18
C ILE A 91 41.49 26.13 -19.16
N GLN A 92 41.59 24.86 -19.56
CA GLN A 92 41.33 23.72 -18.68
C GLN A 92 42.39 23.57 -17.58
N SER A 93 43.67 23.72 -17.92
CA SER A 93 44.79 23.58 -16.99
C SER A 93 45.24 24.92 -16.37
N ARG A 94 44.34 25.91 -16.25
CA ARG A 94 44.67 27.25 -15.73
C ARG A 94 45.33 27.19 -14.34
N SER A 95 44.80 26.37 -13.43
CA SER A 95 45.34 26.23 -12.08
C SER A 95 46.75 25.65 -12.06
N GLU A 96 47.02 24.63 -12.88
CA GLU A 96 48.34 24.01 -13.02
C GLU A 96 49.35 24.98 -13.64
N LEU A 97 48.92 25.73 -14.66
CA LEU A 97 49.72 26.78 -15.29
C LEU A 97 50.08 27.88 -14.30
N GLN A 98 49.13 28.30 -13.47
CA GLN A 98 49.38 29.33 -12.46
C GLN A 98 50.37 28.84 -11.40
N ALA A 99 50.26 27.59 -10.97
CA ALA A 99 51.20 26.99 -10.01
C ALA A 99 52.62 26.87 -10.60
N GLY A 100 52.74 26.36 -11.84
CA GLY A 100 54.03 26.27 -12.55
C GLY A 100 54.65 27.65 -12.79
N ALA A 101 53.86 28.61 -13.28
CA ALA A 101 54.31 29.99 -13.48
C ALA A 101 54.77 30.63 -12.16
N SER A 102 54.07 30.39 -11.06
CA SER A 102 54.46 30.92 -9.74
C SER A 102 55.82 30.39 -9.27
N HIS A 103 56.17 29.16 -9.62
CA HIS A 103 57.46 28.57 -9.29
C HIS A 103 58.57 29.14 -10.17
N ASP A 104 58.40 29.07 -11.49
CA ASP A 104 59.43 29.50 -12.47
C ASP A 104 59.70 31.01 -12.39
N MET A 105 58.65 31.82 -12.20
CA MET A 105 58.79 33.27 -12.08
C MET A 105 59.47 33.65 -10.77
N ARG A 106 59.21 32.93 -9.67
CA ARG A 106 59.88 33.18 -8.39
C ARG A 106 61.39 33.06 -8.54
N GLU A 107 61.88 32.01 -9.20
CA GLU A 107 63.32 31.83 -9.45
C GLU A 107 63.90 32.97 -10.30
N ARG A 108 63.22 33.35 -11.38
CA ARG A 108 63.67 34.43 -12.28
C ARG A 108 63.68 35.80 -11.61
N PHE A 109 62.70 36.11 -10.76
CA PHE A 109 62.58 37.40 -10.06
C PHE A 109 63.66 37.57 -8.98
N LEU A 110 64.11 36.48 -8.36
CA LEU A 110 65.20 36.51 -7.37
C LEU A 110 66.51 37.03 -7.96
N ALA A 111 66.82 36.74 -9.24
CA ALA A 111 68.00 37.26 -9.93
C ALA A 111 68.02 38.79 -10.07
N TYR A 112 66.85 39.42 -9.98
CA TYR A 112 66.65 40.87 -10.01
C TYR A 112 66.46 41.48 -8.62
N SER A 113 66.69 40.71 -7.56
CA SER A 113 66.49 41.15 -6.18
C SER A 113 65.04 41.53 -5.85
N LEU A 114 64.07 40.92 -6.54
CA LEU A 114 62.64 41.10 -6.32
C LEU A 114 62.05 39.88 -5.62
N GLU A 115 61.08 40.11 -4.74
CA GLU A 115 60.36 39.05 -4.06
C GLU A 115 59.00 38.84 -4.72
N PHE A 116 58.84 37.68 -5.36
CA PHE A 116 57.61 37.28 -6.02
C PHE A 116 56.65 36.65 -5.01
N GLN A 117 55.41 37.16 -4.96
CA GLN A 117 54.38 36.61 -4.10
C GLN A 117 53.50 35.63 -4.88
N GLU A 118 52.79 36.11 -5.88
CA GLU A 118 51.87 35.31 -6.70
C GLU A 118 51.66 35.90 -8.11
N VAL A 119 51.23 35.04 -9.03
CA VAL A 119 50.70 35.42 -10.34
C VAL A 119 49.27 34.94 -10.45
N LEU A 120 48.39 35.81 -10.93
CA LEU A 120 47.01 35.52 -11.25
C LEU A 120 46.86 35.62 -12.76
N ILE A 121 46.59 34.48 -13.38
CA ILE A 121 46.33 34.42 -14.83
C ILE A 121 44.83 34.64 -15.01
N GLY A 122 44.41 35.61 -15.82
CA GLY A 122 42.99 35.82 -16.15
C GLY A 122 42.49 34.91 -17.27
N THR A 123 41.22 35.01 -17.63
CA THR A 123 40.66 34.24 -18.75
C THR A 123 41.16 34.82 -20.07
N PRO A 124 41.77 34.01 -20.97
CA PRO A 124 42.18 34.47 -22.29
C PRO A 124 40.99 35.01 -23.08
N ARG A 125 41.12 36.21 -23.66
CA ARG A 125 40.09 36.84 -24.49
C ARG A 125 40.45 36.72 -25.98
N PRO A 126 39.47 36.54 -26.87
CA PRO A 126 39.73 36.66 -28.30
C PRO A 126 40.18 38.08 -28.65
N GLN A 127 41.04 38.22 -29.66
CA GLN A 127 41.33 39.53 -30.23
C GLN A 127 40.07 40.12 -30.88
N SER A 128 40.00 41.46 -30.91
CA SER A 128 38.90 42.17 -31.55
C SER A 128 38.85 41.82 -33.04
N GLY A 129 37.84 41.03 -33.44
CA GLY A 129 37.64 40.56 -34.82
C GLY A 129 37.75 39.05 -35.04
N ASP A 130 38.22 38.27 -34.06
CA ASP A 130 38.30 36.80 -34.19
C ASP A 130 37.07 36.10 -33.55
N SER A 131 36.08 35.75 -34.37
CA SER A 131 34.89 35.01 -33.96
C SER A 131 35.11 33.49 -33.89
N ARG A 132 36.26 32.97 -34.34
CA ARG A 132 36.51 31.52 -34.37
C ARG A 132 36.67 30.96 -32.97
N ILE A 133 37.39 31.68 -32.11
CA ILE A 133 37.57 31.34 -30.69
C ILE A 133 36.20 31.26 -29.99
N GLU A 134 35.33 32.25 -30.22
CA GLU A 134 33.98 32.27 -29.64
C GLU A 134 33.12 31.11 -30.18
N THR A 135 33.18 30.83 -31.49
CA THR A 135 32.46 29.72 -32.11
C THR A 135 32.88 28.37 -31.52
N ILE A 136 34.18 28.14 -31.34
CA ILE A 136 34.69 26.89 -30.74
C ILE A 136 34.25 26.78 -29.28
N MET A 137 34.29 27.89 -28.53
CA MET A 137 33.82 27.90 -27.14
C MET A 137 32.32 27.62 -27.03
N ALA A 138 31.52 28.12 -27.97
CA ALA A 138 30.11 27.77 -28.07
C ALA A 138 29.93 26.27 -28.37
N GLN A 139 30.64 25.73 -29.37
CA GLN A 139 30.57 24.31 -29.71
C GLN A 139 31.00 23.37 -28.58
N LEU A 140 32.06 23.73 -27.82
CA LEU A 140 32.50 22.95 -26.66
C LEU A 140 31.46 22.96 -25.55
N ARG A 141 30.83 24.11 -25.31
CA ARG A 141 29.74 24.25 -24.34
C ARG A 141 28.55 23.40 -24.75
N ASP A 142 28.15 23.45 -26.02
CA ASP A 142 27.05 22.65 -26.56
C ASP A 142 27.36 21.15 -26.44
N ARG A 143 28.61 20.75 -26.73
CA ARG A 143 29.04 19.35 -26.55
C ARG A 143 28.99 18.92 -25.08
N GLN A 144 29.37 19.80 -24.15
CA GLN A 144 29.30 19.49 -22.72
C GLN A 144 27.85 19.38 -22.25
N ILE A 145 26.99 20.29 -22.69
CA ILE A 145 25.55 20.24 -22.40
C ILE A 145 24.93 18.95 -22.96
N ALA A 146 25.27 18.57 -24.20
CA ALA A 146 24.76 17.34 -24.80
C ALA A 146 25.19 16.08 -24.01
N ARG A 147 26.43 16.03 -23.50
CA ARG A 147 26.90 14.93 -22.65
C ARG A 147 26.12 14.86 -21.33
N GLU A 148 25.96 16.00 -20.67
CA GLU A 148 25.20 16.10 -19.43
C GLU A 148 23.72 15.71 -19.65
N GLN A 149 23.15 16.08 -20.80
CA GLN A 149 21.80 15.67 -21.19
C GLN A 149 21.68 14.16 -21.38
N VAL A 150 22.66 13.50 -22.01
CA VAL A 150 22.68 12.04 -22.15
C VAL A 150 22.69 11.36 -20.78
N GLU A 151 23.54 11.81 -19.86
CA GLU A 151 23.57 11.28 -18.48
C GLU A 151 22.25 11.55 -17.75
N THR A 152 21.68 12.73 -17.93
CA THR A 152 20.35 13.07 -17.39
C THR A 152 19.26 12.15 -17.92
N PHE A 153 19.24 11.85 -19.22
CA PHE A 153 18.26 10.95 -19.82
C PHE A 153 18.45 9.51 -19.35
N ALA A 154 19.69 9.03 -19.23
CA ALA A 154 19.98 7.70 -18.67
C ALA A 154 19.47 7.58 -17.22
N GLN A 155 19.68 8.60 -16.41
CA GLN A 155 19.18 8.62 -15.04
C GLN A 155 17.64 8.67 -14.98
N LYS A 156 17.00 9.43 -15.89
CA LYS A 156 15.53 9.46 -16.03
C LYS A 156 14.97 8.10 -16.45
N GLU A 157 15.63 7.38 -17.34
CA GLU A 157 15.24 6.04 -17.76
C GLU A 157 15.30 5.06 -16.57
N ILE A 158 16.40 5.09 -15.80
CA ILE A 158 16.54 4.26 -14.60
C ILE A 158 15.43 4.58 -13.59
N ALA A 159 15.13 5.86 -13.37
CA ALA A 159 14.06 6.27 -12.47
C ALA A 159 12.68 5.79 -12.94
N ALA A 160 12.37 5.93 -14.23
CA ALA A 160 11.11 5.47 -14.82
C ALA A 160 10.95 3.94 -14.73
N ASN A 161 12.03 3.19 -14.98
CA ASN A 161 12.03 1.73 -14.85
C ASN A 161 11.79 1.30 -13.39
N LYS A 162 12.47 1.92 -12.42
CA LYS A 162 12.24 1.67 -11.00
C LYS A 162 10.82 2.03 -10.56
N GLN A 163 10.26 3.12 -11.10
CA GLN A 163 8.89 3.52 -10.80
C GLN A 163 7.87 2.50 -11.34
N ARG A 164 8.10 1.95 -12.54
CA ARG A 164 7.27 0.87 -13.08
C ARG A 164 7.36 -0.38 -12.20
N GLU A 165 8.57 -0.78 -11.81
CA GLU A 165 8.79 -1.94 -10.94
C GLU A 165 8.08 -1.78 -9.58
N LEU A 166 8.18 -0.60 -8.97
CA LEU A 166 7.48 -0.27 -7.73
C LEU A 166 5.96 -0.34 -7.89
N ASN A 167 5.41 0.25 -8.95
CA ASN A 167 3.97 0.20 -9.22
C ASN A 167 3.49 -1.24 -9.45
N GLU A 168 4.26 -2.06 -10.18
CA GLU A 168 3.94 -3.47 -10.37
C GLU A 168 3.97 -4.25 -9.04
N ALA A 169 4.98 -4.02 -8.20
CA ALA A 169 5.09 -4.65 -6.90
C ALA A 169 3.92 -4.25 -5.97
N GLU A 170 3.55 -2.98 -5.93
CA GLU A 170 2.39 -2.48 -5.17
C GLU A 170 1.09 -3.12 -5.65
N LYS A 171 0.85 -3.17 -6.97
CA LYS A 171 -0.36 -3.79 -7.52
C LYS A 171 -0.41 -5.29 -7.26
N ARG A 172 0.72 -5.99 -7.31
CA ARG A 172 0.79 -7.41 -6.91
C ARG A 172 0.49 -7.58 -5.43
N ALA A 173 1.03 -6.73 -4.55
CA ALA A 173 0.77 -6.78 -3.12
C ALA A 173 -0.71 -6.52 -2.79
N GLU A 174 -1.34 -5.54 -3.45
CA GLU A 174 -2.77 -5.24 -3.33
C GLU A 174 -3.63 -6.46 -3.69
N LYS A 175 -3.35 -7.10 -4.84
CA LYS A 175 -4.06 -8.31 -5.28
C LYS A 175 -3.80 -9.51 -4.39
N GLN A 176 -2.59 -9.65 -3.85
CA GLN A 176 -2.27 -10.70 -2.88
C GLN A 176 -3.07 -10.54 -1.59
N SER A 177 -3.28 -9.30 -1.11
CA SER A 177 -4.12 -9.01 0.05
C SER A 177 -5.58 -9.41 -0.21
N GLU A 178 -6.13 -9.06 -1.38
CA GLU A 178 -7.50 -9.47 -1.79
C GLU A 178 -7.66 -11.00 -1.86
N LEU A 179 -6.70 -11.69 -2.48
CA LEU A 179 -6.69 -13.17 -2.58
C LEU A 179 -6.61 -13.83 -1.21
N THR A 180 -5.74 -13.33 -0.34
CA THR A 180 -5.57 -13.87 1.02
C THR A 180 -6.83 -13.64 1.85
N GLY A 181 -7.45 -12.46 1.76
CA GLY A 181 -8.74 -12.18 2.39
C GLY A 181 -9.83 -13.15 1.93
N SER A 182 -9.92 -13.41 0.62
CA SER A 182 -10.88 -14.37 0.06
C SER A 182 -10.66 -15.80 0.54
N LEU A 183 -9.40 -16.26 0.63
CA LEU A 183 -9.07 -17.59 1.16
C LEU A 183 -9.44 -17.72 2.65
N VAL A 184 -9.15 -16.69 3.44
CA VAL A 184 -9.54 -16.64 4.86
C VAL A 184 -11.07 -16.66 4.99
N ASP A 185 -11.80 -15.90 4.18
CA ASP A 185 -13.27 -15.87 4.18
C ASP A 185 -13.88 -17.24 3.82
N ILE A 186 -13.32 -17.93 2.82
CA ILE A 186 -13.74 -19.29 2.45
C ILE A 186 -13.53 -20.23 3.64
N SER A 187 -12.36 -20.17 4.28
CA SER A 187 -12.07 -20.99 5.46
C SER A 187 -12.98 -20.66 6.65
N ILE A 188 -13.30 -19.39 6.87
CA ILE A 188 -14.27 -18.97 7.90
C ILE A 188 -15.65 -19.56 7.60
N LYS A 189 -16.13 -19.45 6.35
CA LYS A 189 -17.44 -20.01 5.95
C LYS A 189 -17.49 -21.53 6.05
N GLU A 190 -16.42 -22.23 5.67
CA GLU A 190 -16.31 -23.68 5.80
C GLU A 190 -16.34 -24.09 7.28
N ASN A 191 -15.57 -23.41 8.13
CA ASN A 191 -15.58 -23.64 9.58
C ASN A 191 -16.95 -23.33 10.20
N GLN A 192 -17.63 -22.26 9.78
CA GLN A 192 -18.99 -21.94 10.21
C GLN A 192 -19.98 -23.02 9.75
N GLY A 193 -19.86 -23.51 8.51
CA GLY A 193 -20.64 -24.63 7.99
C GLY A 193 -20.46 -25.88 8.82
N ALA A 194 -19.21 -26.32 9.06
CA ALA A 194 -18.89 -27.47 9.89
C ALA A 194 -19.39 -27.29 11.34
N ALA A 195 -19.23 -26.10 11.92
CA ALA A 195 -19.76 -25.78 13.24
C ALA A 195 -21.30 -25.88 13.27
N SER A 196 -22.00 -25.42 12.23
CA SER A 196 -23.45 -25.51 12.13
C SER A 196 -23.94 -26.97 12.01
N VAL A 197 -23.23 -27.81 11.25
CA VAL A 197 -23.52 -29.26 11.14
C VAL A 197 -23.32 -29.92 12.49
N LYS A 198 -22.18 -29.69 13.15
CA LYS A 198 -21.89 -30.26 14.47
C LYS A 198 -22.88 -29.79 15.54
N ALA A 199 -23.32 -28.54 15.48
CA ALA A 199 -24.37 -28.01 16.35
C ALA A 199 -25.73 -28.67 16.08
N ALA A 200 -26.08 -28.90 14.81
CA ALA A 200 -27.30 -29.61 14.43
C ALA A 200 -27.27 -31.09 14.85
N GLU A 201 -26.12 -31.76 14.73
CA GLU A 201 -25.91 -33.13 15.22
C GLU A 201 -26.07 -33.22 16.73
N LYS A 202 -25.45 -32.31 17.50
CA LYS A 202 -25.63 -32.27 18.96
C LYS A 202 -27.08 -32.01 19.34
N ARG A 203 -27.78 -31.10 18.65
CA ARG A 203 -29.21 -30.88 18.86
C ARG A 203 -30.03 -32.13 18.55
N ARG A 204 -29.69 -32.87 17.49
CA ARG A 204 -30.36 -34.14 17.18
C ARG A 204 -30.16 -35.15 18.31
N GLN A 205 -28.92 -35.33 18.77
CA GLN A 205 -28.61 -36.24 19.90
C GLN A 205 -29.34 -35.84 21.17
N GLU A 206 -29.43 -34.53 21.46
CA GLU A 206 -30.19 -34.02 22.60
C GLU A 206 -31.69 -34.35 22.48
N ILE A 207 -32.29 -34.15 21.31
CA ILE A 207 -33.69 -34.52 21.03
C ILE A 207 -33.91 -36.02 21.15
N GLU A 208 -33.01 -36.85 20.61
CA GLU A 208 -33.09 -38.31 20.73
C GLU A 208 -33.01 -38.77 22.19
N ALA A 209 -32.09 -38.20 22.98
CA ALA A 209 -31.96 -38.50 24.40
C ALA A 209 -33.19 -38.06 25.19
N LEU A 210 -33.75 -36.89 24.91
CA LEU A 210 -35.00 -36.42 25.50
C LEU A 210 -36.18 -37.33 25.12
N ALA A 211 -36.30 -37.72 23.84
CA ALA A 211 -37.33 -38.62 23.37
C ALA A 211 -37.23 -40.01 24.01
N GLN A 212 -36.01 -40.54 24.20
CA GLN A 212 -35.80 -41.80 24.93
C GLN A 212 -36.17 -41.66 26.41
N ALA A 213 -35.81 -40.54 27.05
CA ALA A 213 -36.18 -40.27 28.44
C ALA A 213 -37.71 -40.14 28.61
N GLU A 214 -38.39 -39.50 27.67
CA GLU A 214 -39.86 -39.41 27.62
C GLU A 214 -40.50 -40.77 27.36
N ALA A 215 -39.99 -41.56 26.41
CA ALA A 215 -40.47 -42.91 26.14
C ALA A 215 -40.31 -43.82 27.37
N PHE A 216 -39.15 -43.77 28.04
CA PHE A 216 -38.92 -44.52 29.27
C PHE A 216 -39.84 -44.05 30.40
N ARG A 217 -40.04 -42.73 30.56
CA ARG A 217 -41.00 -42.19 31.54
C ARG A 217 -42.41 -42.69 31.26
N GLN A 218 -42.85 -42.63 30.01
CA GLN A 218 -44.16 -43.10 29.59
C GLN A 218 -44.33 -44.61 29.78
N GLU A 219 -43.31 -45.42 29.48
CA GLU A 219 -43.34 -46.86 29.71
C GLU A 219 -43.41 -47.19 31.20
N ARG A 220 -42.60 -46.53 32.04
CA ARG A 220 -42.63 -46.72 33.51
C ARG A 220 -43.96 -46.29 34.11
N GLU A 221 -44.51 -45.17 33.66
CA GLU A 221 -45.87 -44.74 34.03
C GLU A 221 -46.93 -45.74 33.56
N GLY A 222 -46.79 -46.27 32.33
CA GLY A 222 -47.66 -47.31 31.77
C GLY A 222 -47.60 -48.62 32.55
N GLN A 223 -46.40 -49.08 32.90
CA GLN A 223 -46.18 -50.25 33.76
C GLN A 223 -46.76 -50.03 35.16
N GLY A 224 -46.58 -48.85 35.74
CA GLY A 224 -47.17 -48.47 37.03
C GLY A 224 -48.70 -48.49 36.99
N ARG A 225 -49.31 -47.89 35.96
CA ARG A 225 -50.77 -47.94 35.73
C ARG A 225 -51.26 -49.37 35.50
N ALA A 226 -50.54 -50.17 34.71
CA ALA A 226 -50.88 -51.57 34.46
C ALA A 226 -50.75 -52.44 35.71
N ALA A 227 -49.75 -52.20 36.56
CA ALA A 227 -49.60 -52.88 37.85
C ALA A 227 -50.72 -52.48 38.82
N ALA A 228 -51.08 -51.19 38.88
CA ALA A 228 -52.22 -50.72 39.67
C ALA A 228 -53.52 -51.39 39.22
N ILE A 229 -53.81 -51.41 37.91
CA ILE A 229 -54.98 -52.09 37.35
C ILE A 229 -54.95 -53.60 37.66
N ARG A 230 -53.81 -54.27 37.52
CA ARG A 230 -53.67 -55.69 37.89
C ARG A 230 -53.94 -55.94 39.36
N SER A 231 -53.41 -55.11 40.26
CA SER A 231 -53.64 -55.26 41.71
C SER A 231 -55.12 -55.06 42.08
N ILE A 232 -55.81 -54.13 41.41
CA ILE A 232 -57.25 -53.94 41.57
C ILE A 232 -57.99 -55.16 41.05
N GLY A 233 -57.65 -55.67 39.86
CA GLY A 233 -58.26 -56.89 39.29
C GLY A 233 -58.01 -58.15 40.12
N GLU A 234 -56.82 -58.30 40.71
CA GLU A 234 -56.51 -59.40 41.65
C GLU A 234 -57.29 -59.26 42.96
N ALA A 235 -57.42 -58.04 43.50
CA ALA A 235 -58.22 -57.77 44.69
C ALA A 235 -59.72 -58.03 44.43
N GLU A 236 -60.25 -57.63 43.28
CA GLU A 236 -61.61 -57.94 42.85
C GLU A 236 -61.79 -59.45 42.66
N GLY A 237 -60.84 -60.13 42.01
CA GLY A 237 -60.87 -61.58 41.84
C GLY A 237 -60.77 -62.36 43.15
N ALA A 238 -60.00 -61.87 44.12
CA ALA A 238 -59.94 -62.43 45.47
C ALA A 238 -61.22 -62.16 46.25
N ALA A 239 -61.81 -60.96 46.13
CA ALA A 239 -63.09 -60.64 46.75
C ALA A 239 -64.24 -61.49 46.17
N ILE A 240 -64.22 -61.75 44.86
CA ILE A 240 -65.20 -62.66 44.21
C ILE A 240 -65.01 -64.10 44.70
N ARG A 241 -63.77 -64.60 44.81
CA ARG A 241 -63.49 -65.94 45.36
C ARG A 241 -63.87 -66.08 46.82
N ALA A 242 -63.56 -65.09 47.65
CA ALA A 242 -63.97 -65.08 49.06
C ALA A 242 -65.49 -65.01 49.20
N LYS A 243 -66.19 -64.27 48.32
CA LYS A 243 -67.66 -64.29 48.26
C LYS A 243 -68.21 -65.64 47.80
N SER A 244 -67.55 -66.35 46.87
CA SER A 244 -68.00 -67.68 46.44
C SER A 244 -67.77 -68.74 47.52
N GLU A 245 -66.63 -68.70 48.22
CA GLU A 245 -66.35 -69.59 49.37
C GLU A 245 -67.30 -69.30 50.54
N ALA A 246 -67.69 -68.04 50.76
CA ALA A 246 -68.70 -67.66 51.75
C ALA A 246 -70.15 -68.06 51.35
N LEU A 247 -70.38 -68.49 50.10
CA LEU A 247 -71.69 -68.96 49.62
C LEU A 247 -71.86 -70.49 49.75
N GLU A 248 -70.80 -71.26 50.04
CA GLU A 248 -70.86 -72.74 50.20
C GLU A 248 -70.96 -73.25 51.66
N GLY A 249 -70.97 -72.37 52.67
CA GLY A 249 -71.07 -72.75 54.09
C GLY A 249 -72.32 -72.21 54.82
N GLU A 250 -73.18 -73.11 55.29
CA GLU A 250 -74.33 -72.96 56.23
C GLU A 250 -74.88 -71.55 56.49
N GLY A 251 -75.88 -71.14 55.69
CA GLY A 251 -76.69 -69.94 55.97
C GLY A 251 -77.58 -69.45 54.81
N ALA A 252 -77.80 -70.27 53.79
CA ALA A 252 -78.34 -69.88 52.49
C ALA A 252 -79.83 -69.46 52.44
N ASP A 253 -80.55 -69.32 53.56
CA ASP A 253 -82.01 -69.16 53.53
C ASP A 253 -82.53 -67.82 54.07
N LYS A 254 -81.66 -66.85 54.40
CA LYS A 254 -82.11 -65.56 54.98
C LYS A 254 -81.71 -64.30 54.21
N GLN A 255 -80.86 -64.39 53.18
CA GLN A 255 -80.46 -63.21 52.39
C GLN A 255 -81.20 -63.09 51.05
N LEU A 256 -81.69 -64.19 50.48
CA LEU A 256 -82.49 -64.19 49.25
C LEU A 256 -83.81 -63.41 49.38
N THR A 257 -84.39 -63.32 50.59
CA THR A 257 -85.64 -62.58 50.85
C THR A 257 -85.46 -61.07 50.94
N GLN A 258 -84.27 -60.54 51.28
CA GLN A 258 -84.02 -59.10 51.27
C GLN A 258 -83.67 -58.57 49.87
N THR A 259 -83.00 -59.36 49.04
CA THR A 259 -82.60 -58.94 47.69
C THR A 259 -83.78 -58.86 46.71
N VAL A 260 -84.85 -59.63 46.94
CA VAL A 260 -86.08 -59.56 46.11
C VAL A 260 -86.90 -58.30 46.41
N MET A 261 -86.89 -57.80 47.66
CA MET A 261 -87.61 -56.55 48.03
C MET A 261 -86.93 -55.29 47.49
N LEU A 262 -85.59 -55.24 47.46
CA LEU A 262 -84.85 -54.07 46.93
C LEU A 262 -84.86 -53.99 45.40
N ARG A 263 -84.78 -55.13 44.69
CA ARG A 263 -84.89 -55.16 43.22
C ARG A 263 -86.29 -54.84 42.68
N LEU A 264 -87.33 -55.01 43.48
CA LEU A 264 -88.68 -54.57 43.10
C LEU A 264 -88.84 -53.04 43.18
N ALA A 265 -88.08 -52.36 44.07
CA ALA A 265 -88.14 -50.90 44.20
C ALA A 265 -87.38 -50.16 43.08
N GLU A 266 -86.20 -50.65 42.69
CA GLU A 266 -85.40 -50.05 41.61
C GLU A 266 -86.03 -50.24 40.21
N ALA A 267 -86.80 -51.32 40.00
CA ALA A 267 -87.50 -51.57 38.74
C ALA A 267 -88.68 -50.61 38.47
N PHE A 268 -89.18 -49.91 39.49
CA PHE A 268 -90.19 -48.85 39.32
C PHE A 268 -89.58 -47.46 39.05
N GLU A 269 -88.33 -47.21 39.44
CA GLU A 269 -87.70 -45.90 39.29
C GLU A 269 -87.08 -45.70 37.89
N ALA A 270 -86.61 -46.77 37.24
CA ALA A 270 -86.03 -46.71 35.90
C ALA A 270 -87.06 -46.69 34.74
N ALA A 271 -88.34 -46.99 35.01
CA ALA A 271 -89.40 -47.00 34.00
C ALA A 271 -90.19 -45.68 34.00
N ARG A 272 -89.54 -44.56 33.68
CA ARG A 272 -90.22 -43.28 33.37
C ARG A 272 -89.93 -42.85 31.94
N VAL A 273 -90.60 -43.51 31.00
CA VAL A 273 -90.63 -43.16 29.58
C VAL A 273 -91.61 -42.00 29.34
N PRO A 274 -91.22 -40.96 28.58
CA PRO A 274 -91.99 -40.55 27.37
C PRO A 274 -91.08 -40.18 26.17
N LEU A 275 -91.30 -40.61 24.91
CA LEU A 275 -92.32 -40.22 23.89
C LEU A 275 -92.24 -38.69 23.55
N VAL A 276 -91.97 -38.13 22.35
CA VAL A 276 -92.11 -38.44 20.89
C VAL A 276 -91.29 -37.37 20.08
N PRO A 277 -90.78 -37.60 18.85
CA PRO A 277 -90.35 -36.53 17.95
C PRO A 277 -91.55 -35.86 17.23
N GLN A 278 -91.66 -34.53 17.31
CA GLN A 278 -92.67 -33.77 16.57
C GLN A 278 -92.22 -33.48 15.14
N ILE A 279 -93.12 -33.76 14.20
CA ILE A 279 -93.12 -33.33 12.81
C ILE A 279 -93.83 -31.98 12.77
N GLN A 280 -93.27 -30.96 12.10
CA GLN A 280 -94.04 -29.78 11.69
C GLN A 280 -93.84 -29.52 10.20
N LEU A 281 -94.93 -29.70 9.46
CA LEU A 281 -95.13 -29.41 8.04
C LEU A 281 -95.83 -28.04 7.94
N GLY A 282 -95.29 -27.11 7.15
CA GLY A 282 -95.85 -25.76 7.00
C GLY A 282 -95.30 -25.04 5.77
N GLN A 283 -96.09 -25.10 4.70
CA GLN A 283 -96.02 -24.52 3.36
C GLN A 283 -95.62 -23.03 3.26
N GLY A 284 -94.74 -22.68 2.30
CA GLY A 284 -94.60 -21.30 1.82
C GLY A 284 -93.26 -20.94 1.15
N GLY A 285 -93.18 -21.13 -0.18
CA GLY A 285 -92.37 -20.40 -1.18
C GLY A 285 -90.96 -19.87 -0.83
N GLY A 286 -89.96 -20.34 -1.58
CA GLY A 286 -88.69 -19.63 -1.80
C GLY A 286 -87.47 -20.55 -1.79
N GLU A 287 -86.83 -20.68 -2.96
CA GLU A 287 -85.41 -21.02 -3.20
C GLU A 287 -84.52 -21.47 -2.02
N GLY A 288 -83.93 -22.67 -2.12
CA GLY A 288 -82.81 -23.05 -1.26
C GLY A 288 -82.46 -24.53 -1.27
N GLY A 289 -81.54 -24.93 -2.16
CA GLY A 289 -81.18 -26.31 -2.48
C GLY A 289 -80.78 -27.22 -1.31
N ASN A 290 -81.29 -28.45 -1.37
CA ASN A 290 -81.00 -29.58 -0.50
C ASN A 290 -79.58 -30.12 -0.76
N ALA A 291 -78.68 -29.98 0.21
CA ALA A 291 -77.23 -30.26 0.13
C ALA A 291 -76.87 -31.70 -0.30
N ILE A 292 -77.80 -32.64 -0.16
CA ILE A 292 -77.61 -34.05 -0.50
C ILE A 292 -77.86 -34.31 -2.01
N ALA A 293 -78.72 -33.50 -2.65
CA ALA A 293 -78.88 -33.53 -4.10
C ALA A 293 -77.66 -32.93 -4.83
N THR A 294 -77.04 -31.90 -4.24
CA THR A 294 -75.77 -31.32 -4.72
C THR A 294 -74.60 -32.29 -4.59
N LEU A 295 -74.55 -33.10 -3.52
CA LEU A 295 -73.48 -34.08 -3.31
C LEU A 295 -73.59 -35.27 -4.26
N LEU A 296 -74.81 -35.72 -4.56
CA LEU A 296 -75.05 -36.78 -5.54
C LEU A 296 -74.79 -36.31 -6.98
N GLY A 297 -75.11 -35.05 -7.30
CA GLY A 297 -74.76 -34.42 -8.57
C GLY A 297 -73.25 -34.32 -8.79
N LEU A 298 -72.48 -33.92 -7.78
CA LEU A 298 -71.03 -33.79 -7.87
C LEU A 298 -70.33 -35.15 -8.12
N MET A 299 -70.81 -36.21 -7.47
CA MET A 299 -70.31 -37.58 -7.66
C MET A 299 -70.56 -38.10 -9.08
N THR A 300 -71.70 -37.78 -9.68
CA THR A 300 -71.98 -38.16 -11.08
C THR A 300 -71.14 -37.39 -12.10
N ALA A 301 -70.84 -36.11 -11.82
CA ALA A 301 -70.01 -35.27 -12.68
C ALA A 301 -68.53 -35.69 -12.67
N LEU A 302 -67.99 -36.08 -11.52
CA LEU A 302 -66.62 -36.60 -11.42
C LEU A 302 -66.47 -37.94 -12.16
N LYS A 303 -67.44 -38.84 -12.02
CA LYS A 303 -67.42 -40.14 -12.71
C LYS A 303 -67.59 -40.02 -14.22
N ALA A 304 -68.34 -39.02 -14.71
CA ALA A 304 -68.45 -38.73 -16.15
C ALA A 304 -67.16 -38.16 -16.74
N ARG A 305 -66.36 -37.42 -15.95
CA ARG A 305 -65.08 -36.85 -16.40
C ARG A 305 -63.97 -37.89 -16.50
N GLU A 306 -63.89 -38.82 -15.55
CA GLU A 306 -62.94 -39.96 -15.62
C GLU A 306 -63.22 -40.90 -16.81
N LEU A 307 -64.49 -41.02 -17.24
CA LEU A 307 -64.89 -41.81 -18.41
C LEU A 307 -64.69 -41.09 -19.76
N ALA A 308 -64.38 -39.78 -19.75
CA ALA A 308 -64.09 -39.01 -20.96
C ALA A 308 -62.58 -38.86 -21.24
N GLU A 309 -61.70 -39.06 -20.26
CA GLU A 309 -60.23 -39.03 -20.41
C GLU A 309 -59.59 -40.40 -20.68
N THR A 310 -60.38 -41.49 -20.73
CA THR A 310 -59.91 -42.86 -21.06
C THR A 310 -60.26 -43.29 -22.49
N LYS A 311 -60.02 -42.39 -23.45
CA LYS A 311 -59.96 -42.69 -24.90
C LYS A 311 -58.70 -42.12 -25.53
#